data_AF-A0A9D7UQ74-F1
#
_entry.id   AF-A0A9D7UQ74-F1
#
_cell.length_a   1.000
_cell.length_b   1.000
_cell.length_c   1.000
_cell.angle_alpha   90.00
_cell.angle_beta   90.00
_cell.angle_gamma   90.00
#
_symmetry.space_group_name_H-M   'P 1'
#
loop_
_entity.id
_entity.type
_entity.pdbx_description
1 polymer ?
#
loop_
_entity_poly.entity_id
_entity_poly.type
_entity_poly.pdbx_seq_one_letter_code
_entity_poly.pdbx_strand_id
1 'polypeptide(L)'
;MIMNILVIAMIGLIAYLWSSQGFFSALMHLACVIVAGAVAFALWEPLTYGLLIGLNPPIQEMAFGLGLILPFLVTLLILRVACDKLVPRGLDFDDATNFLGGLVCGAGSGLLTAGILVTAISFFRLPPAFLGHKPVEFDPAGNIVKASNLWIPADAITVALYEHMSSGSLSTATPLALRAPDAHLRANMVRFTYGGKGRTSASPADFSIVGRYTAAGSPSDLTTDGFSRTAEGDPVRQEVRTLSGEPISGDARIEGFVLRLNPGAKEKSGKFVVGRGQVQLICTTPEGDAQILQPIAVISQENATRLDLGRWRFDAPDVQISSVGGASEAPMAFEFLVPRAWKTTDLLFRNLRVEISENGGGTEFATVAARDEAITSRSMFTALNIADPKLSEATASQSQSQQNQPITEPVRVSDRISPGWMINTTNRGGLRVENIERTNFIVEGQHTFTREQLNERGLDQNLRLERFMETLDTKVVHVDVSRRSPLSLLGKAADAALSVAPPQLVDNLGQVYDAIGYIYDDGRNVTIRFTPGQPIRALRELPTLSNSRENERLTLLFRPSAGVELVRFNIGNQTQMEFSPPIRLPNPRRQ
;
A
#
# COMPACT_ATOMS: atom_id res chain seq x y z
N MET A 1 12.93 2.43 -25.26
CA MET A 1 14.22 2.49 -25.98
C MET A 1 15.36 3.03 -25.14
N ILE A 2 15.17 4.11 -24.35
CA ILE A 2 16.27 4.70 -23.54
C ILE A 2 16.85 3.67 -22.55
N MET A 3 16.00 2.91 -21.86
CA MET A 3 16.48 1.86 -20.94
C MET A 3 17.39 0.83 -21.63
N ASN A 4 17.06 0.41 -22.86
CA ASN A 4 17.90 -0.53 -23.63
C ASN A 4 19.30 0.03 -23.87
N ILE A 5 19.39 1.31 -24.27
CA ILE A 5 20.67 1.98 -24.52
C ILE A 5 21.50 2.06 -23.24
N LEU A 6 20.86 2.41 -22.11
CA LEU A 6 21.55 2.48 -20.81
C LEU A 6 22.07 1.12 -20.36
N VAL A 7 21.27 0.06 -20.52
CA VAL A 7 21.68 -1.31 -20.19
C VAL A 7 22.86 -1.75 -21.05
N ILE A 8 22.78 -1.57 -22.38
CA ILE A 8 23.85 -1.93 -23.31
C ILE A 8 25.12 -1.13 -23.03
N ALA A 9 25.00 0.18 -22.81
CA ALA A 9 26.14 1.05 -22.50
C ALA A 9 26.81 0.64 -21.17
N MET A 10 26.03 0.30 -20.15
CA MET A 10 26.57 -0.15 -18.87
C MET A 10 27.29 -1.50 -18.98
N ILE A 11 26.69 -2.47 -19.69
CA ILE A 11 27.33 -3.77 -19.97
C ILE A 11 28.63 -3.57 -20.74
N GLY A 12 28.60 -2.77 -21.81
CA GLY A 12 29.77 -2.49 -22.65
C GLY A 12 30.87 -1.74 -21.91
N LEU A 13 30.52 -0.77 -21.05
CA LEU A 13 31.47 -0.05 -20.22
C LEU A 13 32.17 -0.98 -19.22
N ILE A 14 31.42 -1.82 -18.50
CA ILE A 14 32.01 -2.77 -17.54
C ILE A 14 32.87 -3.80 -18.29
N ALA A 15 32.41 -4.32 -19.44
CA ALA A 15 33.18 -5.22 -20.29
C ALA A 15 34.52 -4.60 -20.75
N TYR A 16 34.49 -3.35 -21.21
CA TYR A 16 35.67 -2.62 -21.65
C TYR A 16 36.64 -2.32 -20.51
N LEU A 17 36.14 -1.91 -19.34
CA LEU A 17 37.00 -1.65 -18.19
C LEU A 17 37.74 -2.93 -17.76
N TRP A 18 37.06 -4.08 -17.76
CA TRP A 18 37.66 -5.36 -17.36
C TRP A 18 38.54 -6.01 -18.44
N SER A 19 38.32 -5.74 -19.74
CA SER A 19 39.24 -6.21 -20.78
C SER A 19 40.64 -5.61 -20.66
N SER A 20 40.77 -4.43 -20.04
CA SER A 20 42.07 -3.79 -19.76
C SER A 20 42.81 -4.34 -18.53
N GLN A 21 42.13 -5.09 -17.66
CA GLN A 21 42.67 -5.55 -16.37
C GLN A 21 43.13 -7.02 -16.39
N GLY A 22 42.99 -7.71 -17.54
CA GLY A 22 43.33 -9.13 -17.71
C GLY A 22 42.23 -10.10 -17.27
N PHE A 23 42.29 -11.33 -17.79
CA PHE A 23 41.24 -12.33 -17.66
C PHE A 23 41.02 -12.76 -16.21
N PHE A 24 42.10 -13.09 -15.49
CA PHE A 24 41.99 -13.60 -14.12
C PHE A 24 41.33 -12.59 -13.17
N SER A 25 41.69 -11.32 -13.28
CA SER A 25 41.12 -10.24 -12.45
C SER A 25 39.62 -10.05 -12.73
N ALA A 26 39.23 -10.11 -14.01
CA ALA A 26 37.84 -10.03 -14.44
C ALA A 26 37.01 -11.26 -14.00
N LEU A 27 37.59 -12.46 -14.05
CA LEU A 27 36.95 -13.68 -13.58
C LEU A 27 36.67 -13.63 -12.07
N MET A 28 37.66 -13.17 -11.28
CA MET A 28 37.49 -12.96 -9.84
C MET A 28 36.42 -11.91 -9.55
N HIS A 29 36.35 -10.83 -10.34
CA HIS A 29 35.29 -9.84 -10.20
C HIS A 29 33.91 -10.43 -10.54
N LEU A 30 33.78 -11.21 -11.60
CA LEU A 30 32.53 -11.90 -11.95
C LEU A 30 32.06 -12.81 -10.82
N ALA A 31 32.97 -13.58 -10.22
CA ALA A 31 32.66 -14.40 -9.05
C ALA A 31 32.16 -13.54 -7.87
N CYS A 32 32.80 -12.39 -7.60
CA CYS A 32 32.33 -11.45 -6.58
C CYS A 32 30.93 -10.92 -6.89
N VAL A 33 30.63 -10.57 -8.15
CA VAL A 33 29.30 -10.07 -8.56
C VAL A 33 28.23 -11.15 -8.38
N ILE A 34 28.51 -12.40 -8.74
CA ILE A 34 27.59 -13.54 -8.53
C ILE A 34 27.31 -13.73 -7.04
N VAL A 35 28.35 -13.78 -6.20
CA VAL A 35 28.17 -13.94 -4.75
C VAL A 35 27.45 -12.74 -4.14
N ALA A 36 27.80 -11.51 -4.54
CA ALA A 36 27.15 -10.30 -4.04
C ALA A 36 25.67 -10.24 -4.40
N GLY A 37 25.29 -10.65 -5.62
CA GLY A 37 23.88 -10.70 -6.00
C GLY A 37 23.11 -11.80 -5.27
N ALA A 38 23.71 -12.96 -5.01
CA ALA A 38 23.08 -14.00 -4.21
C ALA A 38 22.80 -13.52 -2.78
N VAL A 39 23.77 -12.84 -2.15
CA VAL A 39 23.59 -12.21 -0.83
C VAL A 39 22.52 -11.12 -0.90
N ALA A 40 22.51 -10.31 -1.96
CA ALA A 40 21.52 -9.25 -2.13
C ALA A 40 20.08 -9.80 -2.17
N PHE A 41 19.81 -10.84 -2.97
CA PHE A 41 18.50 -11.48 -3.01
C PHE A 41 18.14 -12.19 -1.70
N ALA A 42 19.11 -12.80 -1.01
CA ALA A 42 18.88 -13.43 0.29
C ALA A 42 18.51 -12.42 1.40
N LEU A 43 19.13 -11.24 1.40
CA LEU A 43 18.90 -10.19 2.40
C LEU A 43 17.80 -9.20 2.03
N TRP A 44 17.30 -9.25 0.79
CA TRP A 44 16.41 -8.25 0.22
C TRP A 44 15.17 -7.98 1.09
N GLU A 45 14.36 -9.01 1.33
CA GLU A 45 13.13 -8.88 2.10
C GLU A 45 13.38 -8.55 3.59
N PRO A 46 14.26 -9.27 4.32
CA PRO A 46 14.57 -8.95 5.72
C PRO A 46 15.07 -7.51 5.92
N LEU A 47 15.92 -7.02 5.02
CA LEU A 47 16.44 -5.64 5.09
C LEU A 47 15.34 -4.62 4.80
N THR A 48 14.50 -4.87 3.79
CA THR A 48 13.38 -3.99 3.46
C THR A 48 12.39 -3.89 4.62
N TYR A 49 11.94 -5.03 5.18
CA TYR A 49 10.94 -5.03 6.25
C TYR A 49 11.51 -4.59 7.60
N GLY A 50 12.68 -5.12 7.97
CA GLY A 50 13.26 -4.92 9.29
C GLY A 50 13.93 -3.56 9.49
N LEU A 51 14.41 -2.94 8.41
CA LEU A 51 15.16 -1.68 8.49
C LEU A 51 14.51 -0.55 7.70
N LEU A 52 14.22 -0.75 6.41
CA LEU A 52 13.94 0.38 5.50
C LEU A 52 12.51 0.91 5.57
N ILE A 53 11.49 0.05 5.78
CA ILE A 53 10.08 0.48 5.82
C ILE A 53 9.75 1.33 7.06
N GLY A 54 10.51 1.19 8.15
CA GLY A 54 10.35 1.99 9.36
C GLY A 54 11.02 3.38 9.33
N LEU A 55 11.75 3.69 8.26
CA LEU A 55 12.44 4.98 8.11
C LEU A 55 11.50 6.07 7.58
N ASN A 56 12.05 7.28 7.42
CA ASN A 56 11.30 8.44 6.94
C ASN A 56 10.53 8.15 5.63
N PRO A 57 9.36 8.80 5.41
CA PRO A 57 8.47 8.49 4.28
C PRO A 57 9.13 8.45 2.89
N PRO A 58 10.09 9.32 2.53
CA PRO A 58 10.75 9.24 1.22
C PRO A 58 11.54 7.95 1.02
N ILE A 59 12.15 7.42 2.08
CA ILE A 59 12.91 6.17 2.03
C ILE A 59 11.96 4.98 1.95
N GLN A 60 10.81 5.05 2.64
CA GLN A 60 9.78 4.00 2.60
C GLN A 60 9.27 3.74 1.17
N GLU A 61 9.17 4.77 0.34
CA GLU A 61 8.76 4.65 -1.07
C GLU A 61 9.84 4.00 -1.95
N MET A 62 11.10 4.00 -1.52
CA MET A 62 12.24 3.38 -2.22
C MET A 62 12.73 2.09 -1.56
N ALA A 63 12.11 1.69 -0.45
CA ALA A 63 12.63 0.66 0.47
C ALA A 63 12.88 -0.70 -0.20
N PHE A 64 12.04 -1.11 -1.15
CA PHE A 64 12.24 -2.38 -1.87
C PHE A 64 13.39 -2.31 -2.87
N GLY A 65 13.56 -1.22 -3.62
CA GLY A 65 14.69 -1.08 -4.54
C GLY A 65 16.01 -0.89 -3.80
N LEU A 66 16.02 -0.09 -2.73
CA LEU A 66 17.19 0.07 -1.86
C LEU A 66 17.54 -1.22 -1.12
N GLY A 67 16.54 -2.00 -0.70
CA GLY A 67 16.73 -3.29 -0.07
C GLY A 67 17.46 -4.31 -0.94
N LEU A 68 17.42 -4.15 -2.27
CA LEU A 68 18.18 -4.98 -3.21
C LEU A 68 19.55 -4.36 -3.56
N ILE A 69 19.60 -3.05 -3.86
CA ILE A 69 20.85 -2.37 -4.29
C ILE A 69 21.88 -2.29 -3.17
N LEU A 70 21.47 -1.91 -1.95
CA LEU A 70 22.41 -1.69 -0.85
C LEU A 70 23.20 -2.95 -0.47
N PRO A 71 22.59 -4.13 -0.21
CA PRO A 71 23.35 -5.33 0.12
C PRO A 71 24.23 -5.79 -1.06
N PHE A 72 23.80 -5.59 -2.30
CA PHE A 72 24.63 -5.85 -3.47
C PHE A 72 25.91 -5.00 -3.47
N LEU A 73 25.78 -3.68 -3.37
CA LEU A 73 26.92 -2.75 -3.42
C LEU A 73 27.89 -2.96 -2.25
N VAL A 74 27.37 -3.11 -1.03
CA VAL A 74 28.18 -3.33 0.17
C VAL A 74 28.92 -4.66 0.08
N THR A 75 28.24 -5.74 -0.31
CA THR A 75 28.86 -7.06 -0.42
C THR A 75 29.90 -7.08 -1.54
N LEU A 76 29.60 -6.50 -2.69
CA LEU A 76 30.54 -6.41 -3.81
C LEU A 76 31.82 -5.64 -3.42
N LEU A 77 31.68 -4.50 -2.72
CA LEU A 77 32.81 -3.72 -2.25
C LEU A 77 33.69 -4.52 -1.28
N ILE A 78 33.08 -5.18 -0.28
CA ILE A 78 33.79 -6.00 0.70
C ILE A 78 34.53 -7.16 0.01
N LEU A 79 33.84 -7.91 -0.85
CA LEU A 79 34.42 -9.04 -1.57
C LEU A 79 35.55 -8.58 -2.50
N ARG A 80 35.40 -7.43 -3.15
CA ARG A 80 36.44 -6.91 -4.03
C ARG A 80 37.70 -6.53 -3.25
N VAL A 81 37.54 -5.77 -2.17
CA VAL A 81 38.67 -5.40 -1.29
C VAL A 81 39.33 -6.64 -0.71
N ALA A 82 38.55 -7.65 -0.31
CA ALA A 82 39.07 -8.92 0.18
C ALA A 82 39.86 -9.67 -0.90
N CYS A 83 39.32 -9.80 -2.12
CA CYS A 83 40.02 -10.46 -3.23
C CYS A 83 41.33 -9.77 -3.59
N ASP A 84 41.35 -8.44 -3.64
CA ASP A 84 42.56 -7.67 -3.94
C ASP A 84 43.66 -7.85 -2.87
N LYS A 85 43.27 -8.12 -1.61
CA LYS A 85 44.21 -8.38 -0.52
C LYS A 85 44.66 -9.84 -0.45
N LEU A 86 43.75 -10.78 -0.69
CA LEU A 86 44.00 -12.21 -0.59
C LEU A 86 44.73 -12.76 -1.83
N VAL A 87 44.54 -12.14 -2.99
CA VAL A 87 45.12 -12.54 -4.27
C VAL A 87 45.94 -11.38 -4.84
N PRO A 88 47.05 -10.99 -4.19
CA PRO A 88 47.83 -9.80 -4.57
C PRO A 88 48.57 -9.94 -5.90
N ARG A 89 48.71 -11.17 -6.43
CA ARG A 89 49.31 -11.46 -7.74
C ARG A 89 48.33 -12.27 -8.57
N GLY A 90 47.91 -11.71 -9.69
CA GLY A 90 47.06 -12.39 -10.66
C GLY A 90 47.86 -13.37 -11.52
N LEU A 91 47.16 -14.36 -12.07
CA LEU A 91 47.69 -15.15 -13.19
C LEU A 91 47.71 -14.25 -14.43
N ASP A 92 48.84 -14.28 -15.13
CA ASP A 92 49.02 -13.57 -16.39
C ASP A 92 48.97 -14.57 -17.55
N PHE A 93 48.20 -14.23 -18.57
CA PHE A 93 48.04 -15.03 -19.78
C PHE A 93 48.58 -14.23 -20.98
N ASP A 94 48.55 -14.81 -22.17
CA ASP A 94 48.86 -14.03 -23.38
C ASP A 94 47.84 -12.89 -23.58
N ASP A 95 48.25 -11.83 -24.27
CA ASP A 95 47.46 -10.61 -24.46
C ASP A 95 46.07 -10.87 -25.02
N ALA A 96 45.93 -11.83 -25.95
CA ALA A 96 44.67 -12.16 -26.56
C ALA A 96 43.72 -12.84 -25.56
N THR A 97 44.23 -13.82 -24.80
CA THR A 97 43.47 -14.48 -23.72
C THR A 97 43.07 -13.49 -22.64
N ASN A 98 43.99 -12.61 -22.22
CA ASN A 98 43.73 -11.60 -21.21
C ASN A 98 42.65 -10.61 -21.65
N PHE A 99 42.73 -10.10 -22.88
CA PHE A 99 41.76 -9.16 -23.43
C PHE A 99 40.40 -9.81 -23.63
N LEU A 100 40.34 -10.97 -24.30
CA LEU A 100 39.09 -11.65 -24.62
C LEU A 100 38.40 -12.20 -23.37
N GLY A 101 39.16 -12.86 -22.49
CA GLY A 101 38.66 -13.36 -21.22
C GLY A 101 38.19 -12.21 -20.33
N GLY A 102 38.95 -11.11 -20.26
CA GLY A 102 38.56 -9.90 -19.55
C GLY A 102 37.25 -9.30 -20.09
N LEU A 103 37.10 -9.25 -21.40
CA LEU A 103 35.90 -8.75 -22.08
C LEU A 103 34.67 -9.63 -21.77
N VAL A 104 34.79 -10.97 -21.86
CA VAL A 104 33.68 -11.90 -21.59
C VAL A 104 33.27 -11.89 -20.12
N CYS A 105 34.23 -11.98 -19.20
CA CYS A 105 33.94 -11.92 -17.76
C CYS A 105 33.39 -10.54 -17.35
N GLY A 106 33.92 -9.47 -17.94
CA GLY A 106 33.42 -8.12 -17.75
C GLY A 106 32.00 -7.95 -18.28
N ALA A 107 31.67 -8.50 -19.46
CA ALA A 107 30.31 -8.49 -20.00
C ALA A 107 29.34 -9.26 -19.11
N GLY A 108 29.72 -10.43 -18.60
CA GLY A 108 28.93 -11.18 -17.62
C GLY A 108 28.69 -10.38 -16.33
N SER A 109 29.73 -9.72 -15.81
CA SER A 109 29.63 -8.87 -14.61
C SER A 109 28.71 -7.68 -14.84
N GLY A 110 28.83 -7.05 -16.01
CA GLY A 110 27.99 -5.95 -16.45
C GLY A 110 26.54 -6.36 -16.63
N LEU A 111 26.28 -7.54 -17.20
CA LEU A 111 24.93 -8.09 -17.38
C LEU A 111 24.22 -8.27 -16.04
N LEU A 112 24.88 -8.90 -15.07
CA LEU A 112 24.31 -9.14 -13.74
C LEU A 112 24.11 -7.84 -12.96
N THR A 113 25.09 -6.94 -13.01
CA THR A 113 24.99 -5.61 -12.38
C THR A 113 23.82 -4.82 -12.98
N ALA A 114 23.66 -4.86 -14.30
CA ALA A 114 22.54 -4.23 -14.99
C ALA A 114 21.19 -4.83 -14.62
N GLY A 115 21.09 -6.16 -14.57
CA GLY A 115 19.86 -6.83 -14.20
C GLY A 115 19.42 -6.52 -12.78
N ILE A 116 20.35 -6.52 -11.81
CA ILE A 116 20.06 -6.12 -10.42
C ILE A 116 19.59 -4.67 -10.37
N LEU A 117 20.29 -3.75 -11.06
CA LEU A 117 19.94 -2.33 -11.05
C LEU A 117 18.55 -2.08 -11.68
N VAL A 118 18.27 -2.69 -12.84
CA VAL A 118 16.95 -2.57 -13.50
C VAL A 118 15.84 -3.15 -12.63
N THR A 119 16.07 -4.32 -12.03
CA THR A 119 15.10 -4.96 -11.12
C THR A 119 14.84 -4.07 -9.91
N ALA A 120 15.87 -3.52 -9.28
CA ALA A 120 15.74 -2.66 -8.11
C ALA A 120 15.05 -1.33 -8.42
N ILE A 121 15.43 -0.66 -9.52
CA ILE A 121 14.74 0.55 -10.00
C ILE A 121 13.27 0.22 -10.28
N SER A 122 12.98 -0.99 -10.75
CA SER A 122 11.61 -1.46 -11.00
C SER A 122 10.72 -1.40 -9.75
N PHE A 123 11.27 -1.53 -8.54
CA PHE A 123 10.52 -1.38 -7.29
C PHE A 123 10.27 0.07 -6.84
N PHE A 124 10.91 1.05 -7.47
CA PHE A 124 10.62 2.46 -7.19
C PHE A 124 9.26 2.85 -7.76
N ARG A 125 8.62 3.84 -7.11
CA ARG A 125 7.36 4.45 -7.52
C ARG A 125 7.56 5.30 -8.78
N LEU A 126 7.61 4.61 -9.91
CA LEU A 126 7.77 5.17 -11.25
C LEU A 126 6.54 4.79 -12.11
N PRO A 127 6.27 5.52 -13.19
CA PRO A 127 5.21 5.14 -14.13
C PRO A 127 5.40 3.71 -14.66
N PRO A 128 4.32 2.98 -15.01
CA PRO A 128 4.42 1.61 -15.53
C PRO A 128 5.37 1.45 -16.72
N ALA A 129 5.42 2.46 -17.60
CA ALA A 129 6.41 2.57 -18.66
C ALA A 129 7.49 3.57 -18.26
N PHE A 130 8.64 3.07 -17.78
CA PHE A 130 9.77 3.93 -17.38
C PHE A 130 10.91 3.81 -18.40
N LEU A 131 11.33 4.94 -18.98
CA LEU A 131 12.36 5.00 -20.03
C LEU A 131 12.09 4.07 -21.24
N GLY A 132 10.81 3.80 -21.48
CA GLY A 132 10.32 2.89 -22.52
C GLY A 132 10.65 1.41 -22.28
N HIS A 133 10.87 1.00 -21.03
CA HIS A 133 10.84 -0.39 -20.59
C HIS A 133 9.52 -0.65 -19.88
N LYS A 134 8.81 -1.67 -20.34
CA LYS A 134 7.47 -2.08 -19.87
C LYS A 134 7.37 -3.61 -20.09
N PRO A 135 7.86 -4.43 -19.15
CA PRO A 135 7.93 -5.89 -19.34
C PRO A 135 6.60 -6.60 -19.07
N VAL A 136 5.61 -5.88 -18.55
CA VAL A 136 4.23 -6.35 -18.37
C VAL A 136 3.25 -5.31 -18.84
N GLU A 137 2.08 -5.72 -19.33
CA GLU A 137 1.00 -4.82 -19.72
C GLU A 137 -0.38 -5.43 -19.57
N PHE A 138 -1.40 -4.58 -19.64
CA PHE A 138 -2.79 -5.02 -19.71
C PHE A 138 -3.12 -5.47 -21.13
N ASP A 139 -3.69 -6.67 -21.26
CA ASP A 139 -4.41 -7.07 -22.45
C ASP A 139 -5.81 -6.38 -22.51
N PRO A 140 -6.55 -6.48 -23.62
CA PRO A 140 -7.89 -5.87 -23.74
C PRO A 140 -8.92 -6.36 -22.71
N ALA A 141 -8.72 -7.56 -22.15
CA ALA A 141 -9.58 -8.15 -21.12
C ALA A 141 -9.15 -7.78 -19.68
N GLY A 142 -8.16 -6.88 -19.54
CA GLY A 142 -7.67 -6.42 -18.24
C GLY A 142 -6.69 -7.39 -17.54
N ASN A 143 -6.24 -8.45 -18.20
CA ASN A 143 -5.20 -9.34 -17.67
C ASN A 143 -3.83 -8.69 -17.76
N ILE A 144 -3.00 -8.88 -16.74
CA ILE A 144 -1.60 -8.48 -16.79
C ILE A 144 -0.81 -9.62 -17.42
N VAL A 145 -0.23 -9.37 -18.58
CA VAL A 145 0.55 -10.35 -19.37
C VAL A 145 1.97 -9.85 -19.62
N LYS A 146 2.90 -10.77 -19.89
CA LYS A 146 4.27 -10.44 -20.31
C LYS A 146 4.22 -9.63 -21.61
N ALA A 147 5.02 -8.56 -21.66
CA ALA A 147 5.06 -7.59 -22.74
C ALA A 147 6.48 -7.46 -23.33
N SER A 148 6.83 -6.27 -23.82
CA SER A 148 8.14 -6.03 -24.45
C SER A 148 9.31 -6.21 -23.48
N ASN A 149 10.27 -7.05 -23.88
CA ASN A 149 11.54 -7.23 -23.16
C ASN A 149 12.56 -6.14 -23.52
N LEU A 150 13.59 -6.02 -22.68
CA LEU A 150 14.81 -5.31 -23.08
C LEU A 150 15.47 -6.03 -24.28
N TRP A 151 16.22 -5.29 -25.09
CA TRP A 151 17.00 -5.88 -26.20
C TRP A 151 18.00 -6.91 -25.70
N ILE A 152 18.61 -6.62 -24.54
CA ILE A 152 19.31 -7.59 -23.72
C ILE A 152 18.50 -7.70 -22.43
N PRO A 153 17.78 -8.82 -22.19
CA PRO A 153 16.92 -9.00 -21.02
C PRO A 153 17.75 -9.25 -19.76
N ALA A 154 18.56 -8.26 -19.39
CA ALA A 154 19.52 -8.33 -18.31
C ALA A 154 18.84 -8.62 -16.97
N ASP A 155 17.70 -8.00 -16.71
CA ASP A 155 16.84 -8.23 -15.55
C ASP A 155 16.33 -9.68 -15.48
N ALA A 156 15.71 -10.17 -16.56
CA ALA A 156 15.18 -11.53 -16.61
C ALA A 156 16.28 -12.59 -16.49
N ILE A 157 17.40 -12.45 -17.22
CA ILE A 157 18.54 -13.38 -17.14
C ILE A 157 19.13 -13.40 -15.73
N THR A 158 19.27 -12.22 -15.11
CA THR A 158 19.84 -12.09 -13.77
C THR A 158 18.93 -12.74 -12.72
N VAL A 159 17.63 -12.46 -12.76
CA VAL A 159 16.67 -13.08 -11.84
C VAL A 159 16.62 -14.59 -12.05
N ALA A 160 16.55 -15.08 -13.30
CA ALA A 160 16.55 -16.51 -13.60
C ALA A 160 17.82 -17.22 -13.10
N LEU A 161 19.00 -16.59 -13.20
CA LEU A 161 20.24 -17.12 -12.63
C LEU A 161 20.11 -17.30 -11.10
N TYR A 162 19.63 -16.28 -10.38
CA TYR A 162 19.51 -16.37 -8.92
C TYR A 162 18.38 -17.28 -8.46
N GLU A 163 17.29 -17.40 -9.22
CA GLU A 163 16.25 -18.41 -8.98
C GLU A 163 16.83 -19.82 -9.12
N HIS A 164 17.57 -20.08 -10.20
CA HIS A 164 18.25 -21.36 -10.42
C HIS A 164 19.28 -21.67 -9.32
N MET A 165 20.12 -20.71 -8.96
CA MET A 165 21.07 -20.89 -7.85
C MET A 165 20.36 -21.14 -6.52
N SER A 166 19.26 -20.45 -6.25
CA SER A 166 18.51 -20.58 -4.99
C SER A 166 17.82 -21.92 -4.81
N SER A 167 17.61 -22.68 -5.90
CA SER A 167 17.07 -24.04 -5.89
C SER A 167 18.16 -25.11 -6.05
N GLY A 168 19.33 -24.74 -6.59
CA GLY A 168 20.48 -25.62 -6.81
C GLY A 168 21.65 -25.33 -5.86
N SER A 169 22.72 -24.74 -6.39
CA SER A 169 24.02 -24.64 -5.70
C SER A 169 24.02 -23.80 -4.42
N LEU A 170 23.06 -22.87 -4.28
CA LEU A 170 22.83 -22.04 -3.11
C LEU A 170 21.43 -22.32 -2.53
N SER A 171 21.00 -23.58 -2.53
CA SER A 171 19.68 -23.99 -2.03
C SER A 171 19.44 -23.53 -0.59
N THR A 172 18.25 -23.03 -0.31
CA THR A 172 17.79 -22.71 1.04
C THR A 172 16.41 -23.30 1.30
N ALA A 173 15.94 -23.29 2.55
CA ALA A 173 14.58 -23.71 2.89
C ALA A 173 13.49 -22.81 2.26
N THR A 174 13.85 -21.60 1.84
CA THR A 174 12.95 -20.61 1.24
C THR A 174 13.58 -20.06 -0.05
N PRO A 175 13.69 -20.89 -1.10
CA PRO A 175 14.38 -20.51 -2.33
C PRO A 175 13.67 -19.33 -3.02
N LEU A 176 14.44 -18.44 -3.66
CA LEU A 176 13.92 -17.29 -4.40
C LEU A 176 12.93 -17.72 -5.47
N ALA A 177 13.26 -18.82 -6.18
CA ALA A 177 12.40 -19.41 -7.20
C ALA A 177 10.99 -19.76 -6.71
N LEU A 178 10.81 -20.09 -5.43
CA LEU A 178 9.50 -20.40 -4.87
C LEU A 178 8.84 -19.21 -4.18
N ARG A 179 9.63 -18.35 -3.53
CA ARG A 179 9.10 -17.27 -2.67
C ARG A 179 8.94 -15.93 -3.38
N ALA A 180 9.65 -15.69 -4.48
CA ALA A 180 9.53 -14.49 -5.30
C ALA A 180 9.86 -14.80 -6.78
N PRO A 181 9.13 -15.73 -7.42
CA PRO A 181 9.35 -16.06 -8.83
C PRO A 181 9.14 -14.84 -9.73
N ASP A 182 9.88 -14.77 -10.83
CA ASP A 182 9.79 -13.71 -11.83
C ASP A 182 9.90 -12.31 -11.18
N ALA A 183 10.80 -12.14 -10.21
CA ALA A 183 10.93 -10.91 -9.42
C ALA A 183 11.06 -9.62 -10.27
N HIS A 184 11.66 -9.72 -11.46
CA HIS A 184 11.78 -8.63 -12.44
C HIS A 184 10.42 -8.18 -13.00
N LEU A 185 9.48 -9.10 -13.23
CA LEU A 185 8.11 -8.78 -13.65
C LEU A 185 7.30 -8.23 -12.48
N ARG A 186 7.43 -8.83 -11.30
CA ARG A 186 6.74 -8.41 -10.07
C ARG A 186 6.93 -6.93 -9.78
N ALA A 187 8.18 -6.47 -9.87
CA ALA A 187 8.56 -5.08 -9.67
C ALA A 187 7.76 -4.13 -10.57
N ASN A 188 7.49 -4.53 -11.81
CA ASN A 188 6.76 -3.72 -12.77
C ASN A 188 5.24 -3.83 -12.59
N MET A 189 4.71 -4.99 -12.19
CA MET A 189 3.28 -5.19 -11.93
C MET A 189 2.76 -4.25 -10.84
N VAL A 190 3.50 -4.09 -9.75
CA VAL A 190 3.06 -3.23 -8.63
C VAL A 190 2.97 -1.75 -8.97
N ARG A 191 3.49 -1.32 -10.13
CA ARG A 191 3.41 0.06 -10.63
C ARG A 191 2.07 0.41 -11.27
N PHE A 192 1.24 -0.59 -11.59
CA PHE A 192 -0.14 -0.39 -12.04
C PHE A 192 -1.03 0.10 -10.88
N THR A 193 -0.76 1.33 -10.49
CA THR A 193 -1.40 2.03 -9.39
C THR A 193 -2.29 3.14 -9.92
N TYR A 194 -3.24 3.57 -9.10
CA TYR A 194 -4.11 4.70 -9.41
C TYR A 194 -3.31 5.95 -9.84
N GLY A 195 -3.49 6.33 -11.10
CA GLY A 195 -2.82 7.47 -11.72
C GLY A 195 -1.29 7.37 -11.79
N GLY A 196 -0.72 6.16 -11.67
CA GLY A 196 0.73 5.93 -11.61
C GLY A 196 1.39 6.53 -10.35
N LYS A 197 0.58 6.92 -9.37
CA LYS A 197 0.99 7.63 -8.16
C LYS A 197 0.44 6.94 -6.92
N GLY A 198 -0.01 5.69 -6.96
CA GLY A 198 -0.36 4.97 -5.73
C GLY A 198 0.89 4.49 -4.99
N ARG A 199 0.70 3.96 -3.79
CA ARG A 199 1.78 3.33 -3.02
C ARG A 199 2.10 1.95 -3.59
N THR A 200 3.39 1.64 -3.68
CA THR A 200 3.88 0.32 -4.14
C THR A 200 4.38 -0.56 -3.00
N SER A 201 4.43 -0.03 -1.77
CA SER A 201 4.89 -0.73 -0.57
C SER A 201 3.86 -0.68 0.57
N ALA A 202 3.77 -1.77 1.32
CA ALA A 202 3.02 -1.90 2.57
C ALA A 202 3.93 -2.34 3.73
N SER A 203 3.60 -1.91 4.95
CA SER A 203 4.22 -2.39 6.18
C SER A 203 3.47 -3.61 6.75
N PRO A 204 4.09 -4.46 7.60
CA PRO A 204 3.41 -5.59 8.24
C PRO A 204 2.17 -5.19 9.05
N ALA A 205 2.11 -3.96 9.53
CA ALA A 205 0.96 -3.42 10.26
C ALA A 205 -0.14 -2.86 9.33
N ASP A 206 0.11 -2.75 8.03
CA ASP A 206 -0.82 -2.13 7.08
C ASP A 206 -1.96 -3.07 6.67
N PHE A 207 -1.81 -4.40 6.82
CA PHE A 207 -2.90 -5.35 6.60
C PHE A 207 -2.70 -6.66 7.35
N SER A 208 -3.78 -7.45 7.44
CA SER A 208 -3.74 -8.85 7.90
C SER A 208 -4.72 -9.72 7.11
N ILE A 209 -4.40 -11.01 6.94
CA ILE A 209 -5.35 -11.99 6.39
C ILE A 209 -6.27 -12.41 7.53
N VAL A 210 -7.55 -12.09 7.42
CA VAL A 210 -8.57 -12.36 8.46
C VAL A 210 -9.51 -13.50 8.07
N GLY A 211 -9.46 -13.96 6.82
CA GLY A 211 -10.21 -15.12 6.41
C GLY A 211 -9.84 -15.63 5.03
N ARG A 212 -10.29 -16.85 4.75
CA ARG A 212 -10.11 -17.55 3.48
C ARG A 212 -11.41 -18.24 3.10
N TYR A 213 -11.69 -18.35 1.81
CA TYR A 213 -12.76 -19.22 1.31
C TYR A 213 -12.42 -19.79 -0.06
N THR A 214 -13.12 -20.84 -0.45
CA THR A 214 -12.96 -21.48 -1.76
C THR A 214 -14.30 -21.72 -2.43
N ALA A 215 -14.31 -21.77 -3.76
CA ALA A 215 -15.44 -22.28 -4.54
C ALA A 215 -14.90 -23.10 -5.71
N ALA A 216 -15.33 -24.36 -5.86
CA ALA A 216 -14.89 -25.23 -6.94
C ALA A 216 -15.87 -25.20 -8.13
N GLY A 217 -15.37 -25.43 -9.34
CA GLY A 217 -16.19 -25.46 -10.55
C GLY A 217 -15.35 -25.47 -11.82
N SER A 218 -16.01 -25.48 -12.98
CA SER A 218 -15.30 -25.24 -14.24
C SER A 218 -14.82 -23.78 -14.31
N PRO A 219 -13.70 -23.47 -14.99
CA PRO A 219 -13.23 -22.09 -15.12
C PRO A 219 -14.29 -21.14 -15.69
N SER A 220 -15.13 -21.60 -16.63
CA SER A 220 -16.24 -20.81 -17.18
C SER A 220 -17.31 -20.48 -16.14
N ASP A 221 -17.66 -21.44 -15.29
CA ASP A 221 -18.66 -21.23 -14.24
C ASP A 221 -18.11 -20.31 -13.15
N LEU A 222 -16.84 -20.50 -12.79
CA LEU A 222 -16.14 -19.69 -11.78
C LEU A 222 -15.97 -18.22 -12.21
N THR A 223 -15.84 -17.94 -13.50
CA THR A 223 -15.71 -16.57 -14.02
C THR A 223 -17.04 -15.95 -14.48
N THR A 224 -18.16 -16.60 -14.16
CA THR A 224 -19.52 -16.13 -14.40
C THR A 224 -20.21 -15.95 -13.04
N ASP A 225 -20.68 -14.74 -12.72
CA ASP A 225 -21.28 -14.43 -11.41
C ASP A 225 -22.65 -13.76 -11.54
N GLY A 226 -23.34 -13.62 -10.40
CA GLY A 226 -24.62 -12.92 -10.32
C GLY A 226 -24.54 -11.39 -10.33
N PHE A 227 -23.33 -10.81 -10.24
CA PHE A 227 -23.08 -9.38 -10.05
C PHE A 227 -22.90 -8.60 -11.36
N SER A 228 -22.27 -9.23 -12.37
CA SER A 228 -22.06 -8.62 -13.68
C SER A 228 -22.99 -9.24 -14.70
N ARG A 229 -24.00 -8.45 -15.12
CA ARG A 229 -25.01 -8.86 -16.08
C ARG A 229 -25.04 -7.91 -17.28
N THR A 230 -25.40 -8.42 -18.45
CA THR A 230 -25.70 -7.61 -19.63
C THR A 230 -26.96 -6.77 -19.40
N ALA A 231 -27.30 -5.89 -20.35
CA ALA A 231 -28.55 -5.13 -20.29
C ALA A 231 -29.79 -6.06 -20.30
N GLU A 232 -29.67 -7.23 -20.90
CA GLU A 232 -30.68 -8.28 -20.97
C GLU A 232 -30.76 -9.14 -19.70
N GLY A 233 -29.82 -8.96 -18.77
CA GLY A 233 -29.76 -9.69 -17.50
C GLY A 233 -28.95 -10.98 -17.52
N ASP A 234 -28.33 -11.32 -18.66
CA ASP A 234 -27.49 -12.50 -18.82
C ASP A 234 -26.15 -12.30 -18.10
N PRO A 235 -25.60 -13.33 -17.44
CA PRO A 235 -24.35 -13.18 -16.71
C PRO A 235 -23.18 -13.05 -17.70
N VAL A 236 -22.29 -12.10 -17.42
CA VAL A 236 -21.11 -11.85 -18.25
C VAL A 236 -20.00 -12.79 -17.81
N ARG A 237 -19.32 -13.45 -18.76
CA ARG A 237 -18.14 -14.27 -18.48
C ARG A 237 -16.87 -13.41 -18.53
N GLN A 238 -16.02 -13.52 -17.52
CA GLN A 238 -14.70 -12.89 -17.51
C GLN A 238 -13.64 -13.83 -18.13
N GLU A 239 -12.78 -13.27 -19.00
CA GLU A 239 -11.61 -13.97 -19.53
C GLU A 239 -10.41 -13.80 -18.59
N VAL A 240 -9.85 -14.91 -18.14
CA VAL A 240 -8.73 -14.93 -17.18
C VAL A 240 -7.53 -15.63 -17.82
N ARG A 241 -6.40 -14.93 -17.83
CA ARG A 241 -5.13 -15.42 -18.37
C ARG A 241 -4.02 -15.34 -17.31
N THR A 242 -3.05 -16.23 -17.42
CA THR A 242 -1.80 -16.21 -16.66
C THR A 242 -0.87 -15.10 -17.14
N LEU A 243 0.27 -14.90 -16.46
CA LEU A 243 1.32 -13.98 -16.92
C LEU A 243 1.86 -14.33 -18.32
N SER A 244 1.90 -15.61 -18.69
CA SER A 244 2.29 -16.06 -20.03
C SER A 244 1.24 -15.70 -21.10
N GLY A 245 0.05 -15.22 -20.70
CA GLY A 245 -1.06 -14.93 -21.60
C GLY A 245 -1.89 -16.17 -21.95
N GLU A 246 -1.64 -17.30 -21.28
CA GLU A 246 -2.35 -18.55 -21.49
C GLU A 246 -3.65 -18.60 -20.65
N PRO A 247 -4.73 -19.17 -21.16
CA PRO A 247 -5.96 -19.35 -20.39
C PRO A 247 -5.75 -20.40 -19.29
N ILE A 248 -6.40 -20.19 -18.15
CA ILE A 248 -6.48 -21.23 -17.12
C ILE A 248 -7.40 -22.36 -17.61
N SER A 249 -6.84 -23.55 -17.80
CA SER A 249 -7.54 -24.74 -18.32
C SER A 249 -7.66 -25.84 -17.27
N GLY A 250 -8.59 -26.77 -17.49
CA GLY A 250 -8.87 -27.88 -16.57
C GLY A 250 -9.72 -27.49 -15.36
N ASP A 251 -9.76 -28.36 -14.36
CA ASP A 251 -10.45 -28.10 -13.10
C ASP A 251 -9.77 -26.95 -12.35
N ALA A 252 -10.57 -25.98 -11.91
CA ALA A 252 -10.10 -24.83 -11.15
C ALA A 252 -10.95 -24.63 -9.89
N ARG A 253 -10.50 -23.70 -9.06
CA ARG A 253 -11.25 -23.17 -7.93
C ARG A 253 -11.00 -21.68 -7.79
N ILE A 254 -11.95 -20.97 -7.22
CA ILE A 254 -11.70 -19.66 -6.64
C ILE A 254 -11.02 -19.87 -5.30
N GLU A 255 -9.94 -19.14 -5.07
CA GLU A 255 -9.33 -18.92 -3.76
C GLU A 255 -9.57 -17.47 -3.37
N GLY A 256 -10.36 -17.24 -2.33
CA GLY A 256 -10.69 -15.93 -1.80
C GLY A 256 -9.91 -15.65 -0.51
N PHE A 257 -9.21 -14.52 -0.45
CA PHE A 257 -8.51 -14.06 0.76
C PHE A 257 -9.11 -12.76 1.25
N VAL A 258 -9.64 -12.77 2.48
CA VAL A 258 -10.18 -11.56 3.09
C VAL A 258 -9.08 -10.85 3.88
N LEU A 259 -8.76 -9.65 3.42
CA LEU A 259 -7.75 -8.78 4.00
C LEU A 259 -8.43 -7.70 4.81
N ARG A 260 -7.99 -7.52 6.05
CA ARG A 260 -8.28 -6.31 6.82
C ARG A 260 -7.20 -5.30 6.51
N LEU A 261 -7.55 -4.27 5.73
CA LEU A 261 -6.63 -3.16 5.45
C LEU A 261 -6.71 -2.16 6.60
N ASN A 262 -5.58 -1.93 7.26
CA ASN A 262 -5.45 -1.01 8.39
C ASN A 262 -5.15 0.40 7.88
N PRO A 263 -5.32 1.45 8.70
CA PRO A 263 -5.17 2.83 8.23
C PRO A 263 -3.82 3.16 7.56
N GLY A 264 -2.76 2.42 7.93
CA GLY A 264 -1.45 2.51 7.30
C GLY A 264 -1.41 2.12 5.81
N ALA A 265 -2.37 1.35 5.29
CA ALA A 265 -2.47 1.03 3.87
C ALA A 265 -3.15 2.11 3.03
N LYS A 266 -3.72 3.17 3.64
CA LYS A 266 -4.41 4.22 2.89
C LYS A 266 -3.46 4.95 1.94
N GLU A 267 -4.00 5.34 0.79
CA GLU A 267 -3.38 6.30 -0.10
C GLU A 267 -3.38 7.69 0.53
N LYS A 268 -2.68 8.63 -0.09
CA LYS A 268 -2.68 10.05 0.31
C LYS A 268 -4.08 10.68 0.25
N SER A 269 -4.96 10.15 -0.61
CA SER A 269 -6.38 10.49 -0.63
C SER A 269 -7.14 10.00 0.61
N GLY A 270 -6.51 9.20 1.48
CA GLY A 270 -7.05 8.57 2.68
C GLY A 270 -8.09 7.47 2.41
N LYS A 271 -8.13 6.97 1.18
CA LYS A 271 -8.86 5.76 0.79
C LYS A 271 -7.89 4.62 0.54
N PHE A 272 -8.35 3.40 0.66
CA PHE A 272 -7.64 2.25 0.13
C PHE A 272 -7.90 2.20 -1.36
N VAL A 273 -6.86 2.19 -2.18
CA VAL A 273 -7.01 2.03 -3.63
C VAL A 273 -6.09 0.91 -4.07
N VAL A 274 -6.65 -0.10 -4.70
CA VAL A 274 -5.94 -1.34 -5.05
C VAL A 274 -6.17 -1.66 -6.52
N GLY A 275 -5.06 -1.80 -7.24
CA GLY A 275 -5.03 -2.28 -8.62
C GLY A 275 -4.69 -3.77 -8.68
N ARG A 276 -5.04 -4.40 -9.80
CA ARG A 276 -4.79 -5.83 -10.06
C ARG A 276 -3.34 -6.25 -9.81
N GLY A 277 -2.37 -5.41 -10.19
CA GLY A 277 -0.93 -5.72 -10.05
C GLY A 277 -0.38 -5.60 -8.63
N GLN A 278 -1.14 -4.99 -7.71
CA GLN A 278 -0.71 -4.76 -6.32
C GLN A 278 -1.04 -5.92 -5.37
N VAL A 279 -1.91 -6.84 -5.77
CA VAL A 279 -2.20 -8.07 -5.01
C VAL A 279 -1.86 -9.26 -5.88
N GLN A 280 -1.12 -10.20 -5.33
CA GLN A 280 -0.60 -11.34 -6.08
C GLN A 280 -0.66 -12.59 -5.20
N LEU A 281 -0.98 -13.72 -5.81
CA LEU A 281 -0.96 -15.02 -5.16
C LEU A 281 0.16 -15.85 -5.74
N ILE A 282 1.08 -16.33 -4.91
CA ILE A 282 2.08 -17.31 -5.31
C ILE A 282 1.48 -18.70 -5.12
N CYS A 283 1.54 -19.49 -6.18
CA CYS A 283 1.16 -20.89 -6.18
C CYS A 283 2.32 -21.76 -6.60
N THR A 284 2.41 -22.97 -6.06
CA THR A 284 3.32 -24.03 -6.52
C THR A 284 2.54 -25.03 -7.37
N THR A 285 3.05 -25.33 -8.55
CA THR A 285 2.51 -26.35 -9.45
C THR A 285 2.85 -27.76 -8.94
N PRO A 286 2.21 -28.82 -9.45
CA PRO A 286 2.55 -30.21 -9.09
C PRO A 286 4.02 -30.57 -9.39
N GLU A 287 4.64 -29.93 -10.37
CA GLU A 287 6.03 -30.10 -10.75
C GLU A 287 7.01 -29.42 -9.78
N GLY A 288 6.50 -28.58 -8.87
CA GLY A 288 7.30 -27.84 -7.90
C GLY A 288 7.69 -26.44 -8.34
N ASP A 289 7.28 -26.00 -9.53
CA ASP A 289 7.53 -24.63 -10.01
C ASP A 289 6.59 -23.64 -9.33
N ALA A 290 7.03 -22.40 -9.11
CA ALA A 290 6.15 -21.35 -8.58
C ALA A 290 5.65 -20.42 -9.69
N GLN A 291 4.39 -20.01 -9.56
CA GLN A 291 3.69 -19.13 -10.50
C GLN A 291 2.97 -18.02 -9.74
N ILE A 292 2.95 -16.82 -10.33
CA ILE A 292 2.18 -15.68 -9.81
C ILE A 292 0.84 -15.60 -10.52
N LEU A 293 -0.23 -15.58 -9.74
CA LEU A 293 -1.60 -15.33 -10.20
C LEU A 293 -2.06 -13.95 -9.72
N GLN A 294 -2.79 -13.23 -10.58
CA GLN A 294 -3.44 -11.96 -10.23
C GLN A 294 -4.88 -12.19 -9.78
N PRO A 295 -5.45 -11.29 -8.96
CA PRO A 295 -6.85 -11.37 -8.61
C PRO A 295 -7.73 -11.16 -9.85
N ILE A 296 -8.83 -11.89 -9.92
CA ILE A 296 -9.86 -11.74 -10.95
C ILE A 296 -10.95 -10.77 -10.51
N ALA A 297 -11.15 -10.63 -9.19
CA ALA A 297 -12.11 -9.72 -8.59
C ALA A 297 -11.71 -9.35 -7.17
N VAL A 298 -12.37 -8.32 -6.64
CA VAL A 298 -12.34 -7.93 -5.24
C VAL A 298 -13.78 -7.76 -4.73
N ILE A 299 -14.00 -8.06 -3.45
CA ILE A 299 -15.27 -7.87 -2.74
C ILE A 299 -15.02 -6.95 -1.56
N SER A 300 -15.89 -5.97 -1.34
CA SER A 300 -15.72 -4.91 -0.35
C SER A 300 -17.06 -4.20 -0.18
N GLN A 301 -17.09 -3.10 0.55
CA GLN A 301 -18.30 -2.32 0.74
C GLN A 301 -18.67 -1.50 -0.52
N GLU A 302 -19.94 -1.55 -0.93
CA GLU A 302 -20.46 -0.84 -2.11
C GLU A 302 -20.80 0.63 -1.82
N ASN A 303 -21.29 0.92 -0.61
CA ASN A 303 -21.81 2.24 -0.25
C ASN A 303 -21.35 2.64 1.14
N ALA A 304 -20.93 3.88 1.33
CA ALA A 304 -20.49 4.38 2.63
C ALA A 304 -21.60 4.42 3.72
N THR A 305 -22.87 4.36 3.32
CA THR A 305 -24.05 4.45 4.22
C THR A 305 -24.70 3.11 4.54
N ARG A 306 -24.21 2.01 3.97
CA ARG A 306 -24.71 0.65 4.19
C ARG A 306 -23.54 -0.31 4.14
N LEU A 307 -23.56 -1.37 4.93
CA LEU A 307 -22.50 -2.39 4.87
C LEU A 307 -22.70 -3.39 3.71
N ASP A 308 -23.47 -3.03 2.69
CA ASP A 308 -23.72 -3.87 1.51
C ASP A 308 -22.39 -4.15 0.82
N LEU A 309 -22.19 -5.41 0.42
CA LEU A 309 -20.97 -5.84 -0.25
C LEU A 309 -21.21 -5.92 -1.75
N GLY A 310 -20.28 -5.36 -2.52
CA GLY A 310 -20.21 -5.52 -3.96
C GLY A 310 -19.05 -6.43 -4.34
N ARG A 311 -19.14 -7.03 -5.54
CA ARG A 311 -18.03 -7.72 -6.21
C ARG A 311 -17.65 -6.91 -7.45
N TRP A 312 -16.38 -6.53 -7.57
CA TRP A 312 -15.86 -5.81 -8.74
C TRP A 312 -14.78 -6.62 -9.40
N ARG A 313 -14.93 -6.79 -10.71
CA ARG A 313 -14.01 -7.57 -11.55
C ARG A 313 -12.85 -6.70 -12.02
N PHE A 314 -11.71 -7.35 -12.27
CA PHE A 314 -10.60 -6.77 -13.02
C PHE A 314 -10.66 -7.23 -14.48
N ASP A 315 -11.72 -6.83 -15.18
CA ASP A 315 -12.07 -7.24 -16.56
C ASP A 315 -11.80 -6.16 -17.61
N ALA A 316 -11.14 -5.07 -17.21
CA ALA A 316 -10.67 -4.03 -18.12
C ALA A 316 -9.27 -3.51 -17.70
N PRO A 317 -8.51 -2.92 -18.64
CA PRO A 317 -7.23 -2.27 -18.32
C PRO A 317 -7.38 -1.18 -17.25
N ASP A 318 -6.40 -1.08 -16.37
CA ASP A 318 -6.29 -0.03 -15.36
C ASP A 318 -7.54 0.12 -14.44
N VAL A 319 -8.25 -0.98 -14.19
CA VAL A 319 -9.29 -1.03 -13.16
C VAL A 319 -8.62 -0.93 -11.79
N GLN A 320 -8.99 0.12 -11.06
CA GLN A 320 -8.53 0.40 -9.70
C GLN A 320 -9.76 0.41 -8.80
N ILE A 321 -9.76 -0.41 -7.76
CA ILE A 321 -10.89 -0.50 -6.83
C ILE A 321 -10.56 0.25 -5.56
N SER A 322 -11.45 1.15 -5.17
CA SER A 322 -11.29 2.03 -4.01
C SER A 322 -12.24 1.61 -2.90
N SER A 323 -11.79 1.67 -1.65
CA SER A 323 -12.71 1.61 -0.51
C SER A 323 -13.68 2.77 -0.59
N VAL A 324 -14.92 2.55 -0.17
CA VAL A 324 -15.93 3.60 0.01
C VAL A 324 -15.88 4.19 1.40
N GLY A 325 -16.18 5.48 1.50
CA GLY A 325 -16.30 6.18 2.77
C GLY A 325 -14.98 6.49 3.45
N GLY A 326 -15.08 6.77 4.76
CA GLY A 326 -14.00 7.29 5.59
C GLY A 326 -13.34 6.26 6.52
N ALA A 327 -13.89 5.05 6.61
CA ALA A 327 -13.58 4.07 7.66
C ALA A 327 -12.07 3.84 7.81
N SER A 328 -11.60 3.71 9.04
CA SER A 328 -10.18 3.50 9.36
C SER A 328 -9.66 2.19 8.83
N GLU A 329 -10.47 1.15 8.95
CA GLU A 329 -10.21 -0.17 8.42
C GLU A 329 -11.19 -0.45 7.27
N ALA A 330 -10.72 -1.16 6.25
CA ALA A 330 -11.58 -1.63 5.17
C ALA A 330 -11.31 -3.11 4.91
N PRO A 331 -12.25 -4.00 5.22
CA PRO A 331 -12.11 -5.39 4.84
C PRO A 331 -12.38 -5.54 3.34
N MET A 332 -11.45 -6.19 2.63
CA MET A 332 -11.52 -6.46 1.19
C MET A 332 -11.17 -7.92 0.94
N ALA A 333 -12.00 -8.66 0.20
CA ALA A 333 -11.69 -10.02 -0.22
C ALA A 333 -11.19 -10.04 -1.66
N PHE A 334 -10.02 -10.63 -1.91
CA PHE A 334 -9.46 -10.78 -3.25
C PHE A 334 -9.65 -12.23 -3.72
N GLU A 335 -10.25 -12.39 -4.89
CA GLU A 335 -10.50 -13.70 -5.49
C GLU A 335 -9.48 -13.99 -6.59
N PHE A 336 -8.93 -15.20 -6.58
CA PHE A 336 -7.99 -15.71 -7.57
C PHE A 336 -8.58 -16.97 -8.21
N LEU A 337 -8.44 -17.10 -9.52
CA LEU A 337 -8.73 -18.36 -10.21
C LEU A 337 -7.48 -19.23 -10.17
N VAL A 338 -7.55 -20.37 -9.47
CA VAL A 338 -6.40 -21.23 -9.22
C VAL A 338 -6.68 -22.63 -9.79
N PRO A 339 -5.80 -23.19 -10.63
CA PRO A 339 -5.90 -24.59 -11.05
C PRO A 339 -5.98 -25.52 -9.85
N ARG A 340 -6.85 -26.53 -9.89
CA ARG A 340 -7.15 -27.36 -8.70
C ARG A 340 -5.92 -28.10 -8.17
N ALA A 341 -5.00 -28.48 -9.06
CA ALA A 341 -3.76 -29.17 -8.70
C ALA A 341 -2.69 -28.27 -8.06
N TRP A 342 -2.86 -26.93 -8.11
CA TRP A 342 -1.87 -25.99 -7.60
C TRP A 342 -2.09 -25.68 -6.12
N LYS A 343 -0.99 -25.56 -5.39
CA LYS A 343 -0.96 -25.23 -3.96
C LYS A 343 -0.67 -23.74 -3.76
N THR A 344 -1.51 -23.05 -3.00
CA THR A 344 -1.29 -21.64 -2.63
C THR A 344 -0.28 -21.53 -1.49
N THR A 345 0.79 -20.74 -1.61
CA THR A 345 1.85 -20.64 -0.59
C THR A 345 1.91 -19.27 0.08
N ASP A 346 1.93 -18.20 -0.71
CA ASP A 346 2.13 -16.84 -0.22
C ASP A 346 1.15 -15.89 -0.89
N LEU A 347 0.66 -14.91 -0.14
CA LEU A 347 -0.07 -13.77 -0.65
C LEU A 347 0.81 -12.53 -0.57
N LEU A 348 0.87 -11.74 -1.65
CA LEU A 348 1.54 -10.45 -1.63
C LEU A 348 0.52 -9.34 -1.76
N PHE A 349 0.70 -8.31 -0.94
CA PHE A 349 -0.03 -7.05 -1.03
C PHE A 349 0.98 -5.90 -0.99
N ARG A 350 1.07 -5.15 -2.10
CA ARG A 350 2.02 -4.04 -2.29
C ARG A 350 3.44 -4.44 -1.88
N ASN A 351 3.93 -5.50 -2.53
CA ASN A 351 5.21 -6.17 -2.28
C ASN A 351 5.42 -6.80 -0.90
N LEU A 352 4.56 -6.57 0.09
CA LEU A 352 4.64 -7.27 1.36
C LEU A 352 4.10 -8.68 1.19
N ARG A 353 4.97 -9.67 1.43
CA ARG A 353 4.66 -11.09 1.36
C ARG A 353 4.21 -11.62 2.71
N VAL A 354 3.10 -12.36 2.72
CA VAL A 354 2.56 -13.04 3.89
C VAL A 354 2.34 -14.51 3.53
N GLU A 355 2.90 -15.39 4.33
CA GLU A 355 2.71 -16.84 4.17
C GLU A 355 1.26 -17.21 4.51
N ILE A 356 0.64 -18.02 3.64
CA ILE A 356 -0.73 -18.51 3.84
C ILE A 356 -0.65 -19.76 4.70
N SER A 357 -1.21 -19.70 5.91
CA SER A 357 -1.30 -20.88 6.76
C SER A 357 -2.29 -21.90 6.18
N GLU A 358 -1.88 -23.17 6.11
CA GLU A 358 -2.75 -24.26 5.65
C GLU A 358 -3.96 -24.47 6.57
N ASN A 359 -3.80 -24.12 7.86
CA ASN A 359 -4.81 -24.30 8.91
C ASN A 359 -5.75 -23.09 9.08
N GLY A 360 -5.67 -22.08 8.23
CA GLY A 360 -6.60 -20.94 8.28
C GLY A 360 -8.00 -21.38 7.86
N GLY A 361 -8.84 -21.76 8.83
CA GLY A 361 -10.18 -22.34 8.67
C GLY A 361 -11.06 -21.67 7.62
N GLY A 362 -10.90 -22.11 6.38
CA GLY A 362 -11.57 -21.52 5.23
C GLY A 362 -13.00 -22.02 5.08
N THR A 363 -13.88 -21.15 4.60
CA THR A 363 -15.23 -21.56 4.21
C THR A 363 -15.18 -22.15 2.79
N GLU A 364 -15.61 -23.38 2.61
CA GLU A 364 -15.74 -23.99 1.28
C GLU A 364 -17.18 -23.84 0.79
N PHE A 365 -17.37 -23.18 -0.34
CA PHE A 365 -18.66 -23.05 -1.01
C PHE A 365 -18.78 -24.13 -2.08
N ALA A 366 -19.90 -24.86 -2.06
CA ALA A 366 -20.17 -25.91 -3.03
C ALA A 366 -20.35 -25.37 -4.47
N THR A 367 -20.85 -24.13 -4.61
CA THR A 367 -21.12 -23.50 -5.90
C THR A 367 -20.83 -22.00 -5.87
N VAL A 368 -20.65 -21.41 -7.07
CA VAL A 368 -20.54 -19.95 -7.24
C VAL A 368 -21.78 -19.23 -6.72
N ALA A 369 -22.97 -19.78 -6.96
CA ALA A 369 -24.22 -19.18 -6.49
C ALA A 369 -24.30 -19.10 -4.96
N ALA A 370 -23.87 -20.15 -4.25
CA ALA A 370 -23.83 -20.14 -2.78
C ALA A 370 -22.81 -19.12 -2.24
N ARG A 371 -21.67 -18.98 -2.92
CA ARG A 371 -20.67 -17.94 -2.62
C ARG A 371 -21.24 -16.54 -2.87
N ASP A 372 -21.93 -16.31 -3.97
CA ASP A 372 -22.54 -15.01 -4.30
C ASP A 372 -23.66 -14.65 -3.29
N GLU A 373 -24.48 -15.62 -2.89
CA GLU A 373 -25.47 -15.45 -1.82
C GLU A 373 -24.80 -15.10 -0.48
N ALA A 374 -23.66 -15.71 -0.16
CA ALA A 374 -22.90 -15.39 1.04
C ALA A 374 -22.30 -13.97 1.04
N ILE A 375 -21.95 -13.45 -0.15
CA ILE A 375 -21.53 -12.06 -0.33
C ILE A 375 -22.71 -11.12 -0.12
N THR A 376 -23.84 -11.35 -0.81
CA THR A 376 -25.03 -10.49 -0.73
C THR A 376 -25.66 -10.49 0.67
N SER A 377 -25.70 -11.64 1.33
CA SER A 377 -26.19 -11.77 2.72
C SER A 377 -25.19 -11.28 3.77
N ARG A 378 -23.95 -10.95 3.38
CA ARG A 378 -22.81 -10.60 4.23
C ARG A 378 -22.35 -11.71 5.19
N SER A 379 -22.94 -12.90 5.10
CA SER A 379 -22.58 -14.03 5.95
C SER A 379 -21.12 -14.45 5.79
N MET A 380 -20.52 -14.19 4.62
CA MET A 380 -19.08 -14.39 4.38
C MET A 380 -18.21 -13.61 5.38
N PHE A 381 -18.50 -12.33 5.66
CA PHE A 381 -17.68 -11.50 6.55
C PHE A 381 -18.00 -11.76 8.02
N THR A 382 -19.26 -12.07 8.33
CA THR A 382 -19.69 -12.48 9.67
C THR A 382 -19.05 -13.80 10.10
N ALA A 383 -19.03 -14.81 9.24
CA ALA A 383 -18.44 -16.13 9.54
C ALA A 383 -16.94 -16.05 9.83
N LEU A 384 -16.26 -15.08 9.25
CA LEU A 384 -14.82 -14.86 9.43
C LEU A 384 -14.47 -14.02 10.67
N ASN A 385 -15.45 -13.70 11.53
CA ASN A 385 -15.28 -12.82 12.68
C ASN A 385 -14.60 -11.48 12.31
N ILE A 386 -14.80 -11.03 11.07
CA ILE A 386 -14.36 -9.70 10.63
C ILE A 386 -15.39 -8.76 11.21
N ALA A 387 -15.17 -8.46 12.48
CA ALA A 387 -16.08 -7.80 13.40
C ALA A 387 -17.22 -7.10 12.66
N ASP A 388 -18.42 -7.67 12.80
CA ASP A 388 -19.51 -6.79 13.17
C ASP A 388 -18.96 -6.09 14.41
N PRO A 389 -18.66 -4.77 14.38
CA PRO A 389 -18.11 -4.03 15.50
C PRO A 389 -19.21 -3.91 16.56
N LYS A 390 -19.77 -5.07 16.97
CA LYS A 390 -20.50 -5.24 18.20
C LYS A 390 -19.55 -4.72 19.25
N LEU A 391 -19.90 -3.50 19.66
CA LEU A 391 -19.68 -2.96 20.97
C LEU A 391 -19.17 -4.07 21.87
N SER A 392 -17.84 -4.21 22.00
CA SER A 392 -17.33 -4.58 23.30
C SER A 392 -18.01 -3.56 24.20
N GLU A 393 -18.92 -4.02 25.07
CA GLU A 393 -19.69 -3.20 25.99
C GLU A 393 -18.66 -2.39 26.78
N ALA A 394 -18.24 -1.26 26.22
CA ALA A 394 -17.37 -0.33 26.87
C ALA A 394 -18.23 0.16 28.01
N THR A 395 -17.83 -0.16 29.24
CA THR A 395 -18.47 0.30 30.45
C THR A 395 -18.68 1.80 30.31
N ALA A 396 -19.91 2.19 29.97
CA ALA A 396 -20.24 3.57 29.74
C ALA A 396 -20.16 4.24 31.11
N SER A 397 -19.03 4.89 31.38
CA SER A 397 -18.92 5.81 32.51
C SER A 397 -19.87 6.96 32.20
N GLN A 398 -21.11 6.83 32.67
CA GLN A 398 -22.12 7.89 32.65
C GLN A 398 -21.53 9.08 33.42
N SER A 399 -20.91 9.99 32.68
CA SER A 399 -20.45 11.25 33.22
C SER A 399 -21.69 12.06 33.52
N GLN A 400 -22.05 12.16 34.79
CA GLN A 400 -23.15 13.00 35.26
C GLN A 400 -22.87 14.44 34.78
N SER A 401 -23.73 14.90 33.87
CA SER A 401 -23.70 16.22 33.27
C SER A 401 -23.86 17.30 34.34
N GLN A 402 -22.77 18.00 34.66
CA GLN A 402 -22.83 19.29 35.37
C GLN A 402 -23.49 20.32 34.44
N GLN A 403 -24.72 20.72 34.78
CA GLN A 403 -25.52 21.72 34.08
C GLN A 403 -25.00 23.15 34.35
N ASN A 404 -25.15 24.02 33.35
CA ASN A 404 -25.12 25.51 33.37
C ASN A 404 -23.89 26.27 32.82
N GLN A 405 -23.20 25.76 31.79
CA GLN A 405 -22.49 26.67 30.87
C GLN A 405 -23.01 26.52 29.43
N PRO A 406 -23.10 27.62 28.65
CA PRO A 406 -23.41 27.55 27.24
C PRO A 406 -22.26 26.83 26.51
N ILE A 407 -22.42 25.52 26.32
CA ILE A 407 -21.44 24.65 25.68
C ILE A 407 -21.37 25.04 24.21
N THR A 408 -20.19 25.49 23.78
CA THR A 408 -19.85 25.57 22.35
C THR A 408 -19.93 24.15 21.81
N GLU A 409 -20.66 23.89 20.72
CA GLU A 409 -20.83 22.55 20.17
C GLU A 409 -19.46 21.87 20.00
N PRO A 410 -19.16 20.81 20.78
CA PRO A 410 -17.81 20.22 20.82
C PRO A 410 -17.46 19.48 19.52
N VAL A 411 -18.45 19.25 18.67
CA VAL A 411 -18.29 18.60 17.37
C VAL A 411 -18.93 19.49 16.30
N ARG A 412 -18.18 19.81 15.25
CA ARG A 412 -18.63 20.62 14.12
C ARG A 412 -18.34 19.91 12.80
N VAL A 413 -19.35 19.78 11.94
CA VAL A 413 -19.18 19.29 10.57
C VAL A 413 -18.85 20.47 9.67
N SER A 414 -17.61 20.58 9.23
CA SER A 414 -17.16 21.65 8.35
C SER A 414 -15.86 21.23 7.69
N ASP A 415 -15.69 21.61 6.43
CA ASP A 415 -14.41 21.50 5.74
C ASP A 415 -13.53 22.74 5.93
N ARG A 416 -14.03 23.81 6.56
CA ARG A 416 -13.26 25.04 6.80
C ARG A 416 -12.34 24.88 8.01
N ILE A 417 -11.08 25.31 7.86
CA ILE A 417 -10.05 25.27 8.91
C ILE A 417 -10.58 25.87 10.21
N SER A 418 -10.97 27.14 10.16
CA SER A 418 -11.63 27.85 11.25
C SER A 418 -12.37 29.08 10.69
N PRO A 419 -13.48 29.51 11.27
CA PRO A 419 -14.17 30.72 10.81
C PRO A 419 -13.23 31.93 10.83
N GLY A 420 -13.04 32.55 9.67
CA GLY A 420 -12.24 33.77 9.51
C GLY A 420 -10.74 33.55 9.27
N TRP A 421 -10.23 32.31 9.36
CA TRP A 421 -8.84 32.03 9.01
C TRP A 421 -8.68 31.84 7.51
N MET A 422 -7.69 32.52 6.94
CA MET A 422 -7.34 32.46 5.53
C MET A 422 -5.83 32.28 5.41
N ILE A 423 -5.39 31.21 4.75
CA ILE A 423 -3.98 30.99 4.41
C ILE A 423 -3.75 31.47 2.99
N ASN A 424 -2.69 32.23 2.77
CA ASN A 424 -2.24 32.53 1.41
C ASN A 424 -1.56 31.29 0.80
N THR A 425 -2.03 30.85 -0.37
CA THR A 425 -1.46 29.70 -1.09
C THR A 425 0.04 29.83 -1.38
N THR A 426 0.58 31.06 -1.50
CA THR A 426 2.03 31.30 -1.66
C THR A 426 2.81 30.98 -0.39
N ASN A 427 2.17 31.12 0.78
CA ASN A 427 2.75 30.89 2.11
C ASN A 427 2.21 29.59 2.76
N ARG A 428 1.78 28.61 1.98
CA ARG A 428 1.20 27.34 2.47
C ARG A 428 2.17 26.46 3.29
N GLY A 429 3.46 26.76 3.24
CA GLY A 429 4.50 26.01 3.94
C GLY A 429 4.51 24.53 3.55
N GLY A 430 4.44 23.65 4.56
CA GLY A 430 4.44 22.20 4.39
C GLY A 430 3.09 21.58 3.98
N LEU A 431 2.06 22.39 3.71
CA LEU A 431 0.76 21.91 3.25
C LEU A 431 0.75 21.70 1.73
N ARG A 432 0.29 20.53 1.30
CA ARG A 432 -0.02 20.22 -0.09
C ARG A 432 -1.43 20.71 -0.41
N VAL A 433 -1.53 21.47 -1.50
CA VAL A 433 -2.77 22.11 -1.93
C VAL A 433 -3.11 21.65 -3.34
N GLU A 434 -4.38 21.34 -3.56
CA GLU A 434 -4.94 21.08 -4.89
C GLU A 434 -6.01 22.13 -5.20
N ASN A 435 -6.04 22.59 -6.46
CA ASN A 435 -7.03 23.55 -6.94
C ASN A 435 -8.10 22.78 -7.73
N ILE A 436 -9.34 22.84 -7.28
CA ILE A 436 -10.50 22.21 -7.92
C ILE A 436 -11.51 23.32 -8.15
N GLU A 437 -11.88 23.57 -9.41
CA GLU A 437 -12.89 24.55 -9.79
C GLU A 437 -12.65 25.94 -9.15
N ARG A 438 -11.41 26.43 -9.18
CA ARG A 438 -10.96 27.73 -8.61
C ARG A 438 -10.98 27.80 -7.07
N THR A 439 -11.25 26.70 -6.37
CA THR A 439 -11.13 26.62 -4.92
C THR A 439 -9.89 25.81 -4.54
N ASN A 440 -9.10 26.33 -3.61
CA ASN A 440 -7.93 25.62 -3.08
C ASN A 440 -8.32 24.78 -1.87
N PHE A 441 -7.88 23.53 -1.86
CA PHE A 441 -8.11 22.58 -0.76
C PHE A 441 -6.79 22.07 -0.20
N ILE A 442 -6.71 21.96 1.13
CA ILE A 442 -5.64 21.23 1.81
C ILE A 442 -5.89 19.74 1.60
N VAL A 443 -4.95 19.06 0.96
CA VAL A 443 -5.06 17.63 0.67
C VAL A 443 -4.26 16.78 1.65
N GLU A 444 -3.04 17.23 1.96
CA GLU A 444 -2.20 16.61 2.98
C GLU A 444 -1.17 17.59 3.51
N GLY A 445 -0.52 17.27 4.62
CA GLY A 445 0.67 17.94 5.10
C GLY A 445 0.56 18.47 6.52
N GLN A 446 1.63 19.11 6.97
CA GLN A 446 1.71 19.74 8.28
C GLN A 446 2.49 21.03 8.19
N HIS A 447 1.99 22.09 8.83
CA HIS A 447 2.71 23.34 8.96
C HIS A 447 2.29 24.12 10.20
N THR A 448 3.20 24.95 10.71
CA THR A 448 2.95 25.87 11.83
C THR A 448 2.99 27.30 11.31
N PHE A 449 1.86 27.99 11.46
CA PHE A 449 1.67 29.38 11.05
C PHE A 449 1.71 30.28 12.27
N THR A 450 2.13 31.53 12.10
CA THR A 450 1.83 32.57 13.09
C THR A 450 0.38 33.04 12.91
N ARG A 451 -0.25 33.57 13.97
CA ARG A 451 -1.63 34.05 13.87
C ARG A 451 -1.80 35.20 12.87
N GLU A 452 -0.76 36.00 12.62
CA GLU A 452 -0.80 37.07 11.63
C GLU A 452 -0.96 36.51 10.21
N GLN A 453 -0.27 35.40 9.90
CA GLN A 453 -0.33 34.74 8.60
C GLN A 453 -1.72 34.15 8.28
N LEU A 454 -2.50 33.81 9.32
CA LEU A 454 -3.85 33.26 9.17
C LEU A 454 -4.94 34.31 9.02
N ASN A 455 -4.63 35.60 9.24
CA ASN A 455 -5.60 36.68 9.24
C ASN A 455 -5.32 37.73 8.16
N GLU A 456 -4.59 37.36 7.10
CA GLU A 456 -4.37 38.22 5.94
C GLU A 456 -5.69 38.56 5.26
N ARG A 457 -6.06 39.85 5.27
CA ARG A 457 -7.28 40.35 4.62
C ARG A 457 -7.00 40.74 3.18
N GLY A 458 -8.02 40.65 2.33
CA GLY A 458 -7.97 41.18 0.95
C GLY A 458 -7.26 40.28 -0.07
N LEU A 459 -6.99 39.01 0.27
CA LEU A 459 -6.47 38.04 -0.70
C LEU A 459 -7.49 37.79 -1.83
N ASP A 460 -7.01 37.63 -3.06
CA ASP A 460 -7.82 37.14 -4.18
C ASP A 460 -8.37 35.75 -3.83
N GLN A 461 -9.61 35.43 -4.23
CA GLN A 461 -10.25 34.14 -3.99
C GLN A 461 -9.37 32.96 -4.45
N ASN A 462 -8.64 33.11 -5.55
CA ASN A 462 -7.75 32.08 -6.08
C ASN A 462 -6.48 31.86 -5.23
N LEU A 463 -6.15 32.79 -4.33
CA LEU A 463 -5.01 32.69 -3.42
C LEU A 463 -5.41 32.26 -2.00
N ARG A 464 -6.72 32.19 -1.71
CA ARG A 464 -7.23 31.77 -0.41
C ARG A 464 -7.21 30.26 -0.28
N LEU A 465 -6.68 29.79 0.85
CA LEU A 465 -6.71 28.42 1.30
C LEU A 465 -7.43 28.37 2.65
N GLU A 466 -8.68 27.94 2.63
CA GLU A 466 -9.57 27.96 3.79
C GLU A 466 -10.17 26.58 4.11
N ARG A 467 -10.07 25.62 3.17
CA ARG A 467 -10.83 24.37 3.19
C ARG A 467 -9.91 23.15 3.16
N PHE A 468 -10.30 22.11 3.89
CA PHE A 468 -9.78 20.76 3.75
C PHE A 468 -10.49 20.04 2.60
N MET A 469 -9.78 19.15 1.92
CA MET A 469 -10.37 18.39 0.83
C MET A 469 -11.35 17.34 1.38
N GLU A 470 -12.59 17.41 0.90
CA GLU A 470 -13.60 16.36 1.06
C GLU A 470 -13.70 15.53 -0.24
N THR A 471 -14.13 14.27 -0.10
CA THR A 471 -14.55 13.45 -1.24
C THR A 471 -16.06 13.32 -1.26
N LEU A 472 -16.64 12.85 -2.37
CA LEU A 472 -18.11 12.73 -2.52
C LEU A 472 -18.77 11.83 -1.46
N ASP A 473 -18.01 10.97 -0.82
CA ASP A 473 -18.44 9.97 0.16
C ASP A 473 -17.86 10.21 1.55
N THR A 474 -17.25 11.37 1.82
CA THR A 474 -16.70 11.69 3.14
C THR A 474 -16.91 13.15 3.53
N LYS A 475 -17.05 13.42 4.83
CA LYS A 475 -17.11 14.78 5.39
C LYS A 475 -16.01 15.03 6.40
N VAL A 476 -15.53 16.27 6.50
CA VAL A 476 -14.58 16.66 7.55
C VAL A 476 -15.35 17.03 8.82
N VAL A 477 -14.91 16.46 9.93
CA VAL A 477 -15.51 16.67 11.25
C VAL A 477 -14.43 17.16 12.21
N HIS A 478 -14.70 18.30 12.83
CA HIS A 478 -13.88 18.93 13.85
C HIS A 478 -14.39 18.50 15.22
N VAL A 479 -13.52 17.95 16.06
CA VAL A 479 -13.83 17.59 17.45
C VAL A 479 -12.94 18.43 18.36
N ASP A 480 -13.54 19.37 19.08
CA ASP A 480 -12.83 20.19 20.06
C ASP A 480 -12.50 19.35 21.29
N VAL A 481 -11.22 19.14 21.55
CA VAL A 481 -10.68 18.41 22.70
C VAL A 481 -9.88 19.32 23.63
N SER A 482 -10.09 20.64 23.52
CA SER A 482 -9.46 21.67 24.35
C SER A 482 -9.91 21.55 25.81
N ARG A 483 -9.21 22.27 26.70
CA ARG A 483 -9.46 22.25 28.15
C ARG A 483 -10.90 22.48 28.57
N ARG A 484 -11.60 23.40 27.90
CA ARG A 484 -12.97 23.80 28.24
C ARG A 484 -14.03 22.91 27.56
N SER A 485 -13.61 22.01 26.68
CA SER A 485 -14.52 21.09 26.00
C SER A 485 -14.94 19.95 26.94
N PRO A 486 -16.20 19.47 26.87
CA PRO A 486 -16.58 18.22 27.53
C PRO A 486 -15.77 17.01 27.04
N LEU A 487 -15.13 17.11 25.87
CA LEU A 487 -14.24 16.11 25.29
C LEU A 487 -12.75 16.35 25.60
N SER A 488 -12.45 17.18 26.60
CA SER A 488 -11.07 17.51 26.99
C SER A 488 -10.22 16.25 27.18
N LEU A 489 -9.04 16.25 26.56
CA LEU A 489 -8.03 15.20 26.74
C LEU A 489 -7.13 15.45 27.95
N LEU A 490 -7.25 16.61 28.61
CA LEU A 490 -6.48 16.93 29.82
C LEU A 490 -6.86 15.99 30.95
N GLY A 491 -5.86 15.38 31.58
CA GLY A 491 -6.02 14.37 32.63
C GLY A 491 -6.15 12.93 32.12
N LYS A 492 -6.76 12.72 30.95
CA LYS A 492 -6.89 11.38 30.32
C LYS A 492 -5.62 10.93 29.60
N ALA A 493 -4.92 11.88 28.97
CA ALA A 493 -3.62 11.63 28.34
C ALA A 493 -2.50 11.25 29.35
N ALA A 494 -2.73 11.43 30.65
CA ALA A 494 -1.79 11.05 31.71
C ALA A 494 -1.88 9.57 32.10
N ASP A 495 -2.95 8.86 31.72
CA ASP A 495 -3.01 7.41 31.87
C ASP A 495 -2.14 6.75 30.79
N ALA A 496 -1.09 6.05 31.21
CA ALA A 496 -0.14 5.38 30.32
C ALA A 496 -0.84 4.45 29.32
N ALA A 497 -1.95 3.81 29.70
CA ALA A 497 -2.71 2.92 28.83
C ALA A 497 -3.43 3.66 27.68
N LEU A 498 -3.91 4.89 27.92
CA LEU A 498 -4.58 5.70 26.91
C LEU A 498 -3.61 6.44 26.00
N SER A 499 -2.38 6.69 26.47
CA SER A 499 -1.36 7.43 25.71
C SER A 499 -0.99 6.77 24.36
N VAL A 500 -1.18 5.46 24.25
CA VAL A 500 -0.92 4.64 23.07
C VAL A 500 -2.16 4.37 22.20
N ALA A 501 -3.35 4.78 22.65
CA ALA A 501 -4.59 4.55 21.94
C ALA A 501 -4.94 5.72 20.99
N PRO A 502 -5.51 5.45 19.81
CA PRO A 502 -5.93 6.49 18.88
C PRO A 502 -7.27 7.12 19.31
N PRO A 503 -7.48 8.43 19.07
CA PRO A 503 -8.79 9.05 19.18
C PRO A 503 -9.65 8.70 17.97
N GLN A 504 -10.91 8.32 18.21
CA GLN A 504 -11.79 7.70 17.23
C GLN A 504 -13.21 8.26 17.27
N LEU A 505 -13.83 8.42 16.12
CA LEU A 505 -15.28 8.53 16.00
C LEU A 505 -15.88 7.19 15.58
N VAL A 506 -17.12 6.92 15.98
CA VAL A 506 -17.86 5.76 15.51
C VAL A 506 -19.25 6.18 15.06
N ASP A 507 -19.70 5.60 13.96
CA ASP A 507 -21.04 5.83 13.41
C ASP A 507 -22.08 4.78 13.86
N ASN A 508 -23.32 4.97 13.41
CA ASN A 508 -24.46 4.10 13.65
C ASN A 508 -24.36 2.72 12.99
N LEU A 509 -23.41 2.51 12.07
CA LEU A 509 -23.08 1.21 11.48
C LEU A 509 -21.91 0.55 12.22
N GLY A 510 -21.39 1.20 13.26
CA GLY A 510 -20.24 0.77 14.05
C GLY A 510 -18.89 0.95 13.35
N GLN A 511 -18.85 1.64 12.20
CA GLN A 511 -17.58 1.94 11.53
C GLN A 511 -16.76 2.91 12.37
N VAL A 512 -15.46 2.64 12.47
CA VAL A 512 -14.51 3.43 13.26
C VAL A 512 -13.73 4.37 12.34
N TYR A 513 -13.49 5.59 12.81
CA TYR A 513 -12.76 6.63 12.10
C TYR A 513 -11.70 7.23 13.02
N ASP A 514 -10.42 6.99 12.72
CA ASP A 514 -9.30 7.61 13.44
C ASP A 514 -9.15 9.08 13.05
N ALA A 515 -8.60 9.88 13.97
CA ALA A 515 -8.26 11.26 13.66
C ALA A 515 -7.18 11.30 12.57
N ILE A 516 -7.48 11.99 11.47
CA ILE A 516 -6.57 12.16 10.34
C ILE A 516 -5.63 13.36 10.51
N GLY A 517 -5.81 14.14 11.57
CA GLY A 517 -5.07 15.38 11.78
C GLY A 517 -5.55 16.16 13.00
N TYR A 518 -4.99 17.35 13.16
CA TYR A 518 -5.39 18.28 14.21
C TYR A 518 -5.11 19.74 13.80
N ILE A 519 -5.80 20.65 14.47
CA ILE A 519 -5.51 22.08 14.52
C ILE A 519 -5.15 22.40 15.98
N TYR A 520 -3.93 22.87 16.21
CA TYR A 520 -3.45 23.24 17.53
C TYR A 520 -3.07 24.72 17.54
N ASP A 521 -3.76 25.51 18.35
CA ASP A 521 -3.53 26.94 18.53
C ASP A 521 -2.98 27.17 19.94
N ASP A 522 -1.72 27.58 20.04
CA ASP A 522 -1.06 27.85 21.32
C ASP A 522 -1.24 29.30 21.82
N GLY A 523 -2.00 30.11 21.09
CA GLY A 523 -2.18 31.53 21.34
C GLY A 523 -1.29 32.45 20.48
N ARG A 524 -0.17 31.93 19.97
CA ARG A 524 0.80 32.65 19.13
C ARG A 524 0.91 32.02 17.74
N ASN A 525 1.03 30.71 17.72
CA ASN A 525 1.17 29.89 16.54
C ASN A 525 0.00 28.92 16.43
N VAL A 526 -0.29 28.54 15.20
CA VAL A 526 -1.29 27.55 14.85
C VAL A 526 -0.62 26.46 14.02
N THR A 527 -0.57 25.25 14.54
CA THR A 527 -0.15 24.07 13.81
C THR A 527 -1.35 23.39 13.19
N ILE A 528 -1.33 23.22 11.88
CA ILE A 528 -2.31 22.42 11.14
C ILE A 528 -1.61 21.17 10.65
N ARG A 529 -2.10 20.00 11.06
CA ARG A 529 -1.75 18.69 10.49
C ARG A 529 -3.01 18.12 9.85
N PHE A 530 -2.94 17.76 8.57
CA PHE A 530 -4.00 17.06 7.86
C PHE A 530 -3.35 15.96 7.04
N THR A 531 -3.42 14.71 7.48
CA THR A 531 -2.73 13.57 6.86
C THR A 531 -3.66 12.36 6.76
N PRO A 532 -4.63 12.36 5.81
CA PRO A 532 -5.61 11.27 5.69
C PRO A 532 -5.01 9.87 5.46
N GLY A 533 -3.84 9.78 4.82
CA GLY A 533 -3.11 8.52 4.61
C GLY A 533 -2.24 8.08 5.80
N GLN A 534 -2.11 8.92 6.83
CA GLN A 534 -1.33 8.67 8.05
C GLN A 534 -2.08 9.24 9.26
N PRO A 535 -3.20 8.60 9.66
CA PRO A 535 -3.95 9.04 10.82
C PRO A 535 -3.14 8.89 12.11
N ILE A 536 -3.57 9.62 13.12
CA ILE A 536 -2.99 9.63 14.47
C ILE A 536 -3.26 8.27 15.12
N ARG A 537 -2.19 7.51 15.40
CA ARG A 537 -2.31 6.15 15.96
C ARG A 537 -2.29 6.13 17.48
N ALA A 538 -1.86 7.22 18.11
CA ALA A 538 -1.73 7.32 19.55
C ALA A 538 -1.85 8.78 20.01
N LEU A 539 -2.40 9.01 21.21
CA LEU A 539 -2.48 10.35 21.82
C LEU A 539 -1.12 11.03 21.96
N ARG A 540 -0.03 10.27 22.15
CA ARG A 540 1.34 10.82 22.21
C ARG A 540 1.82 11.50 20.92
N GLU A 541 1.14 11.29 19.79
CA GLU A 541 1.42 12.01 18.55
C GLU A 541 0.77 13.41 18.51
N LEU A 542 -0.11 13.71 19.47
CA LEU A 542 -0.77 15.00 19.59
C LEU A 542 0.13 16.00 20.34
N PRO A 543 -0.03 17.31 20.09
CA PRO A 543 0.57 18.34 20.91
C PRO A 543 0.11 18.23 22.37
N THR A 544 1.03 18.49 23.31
CA THR A 544 0.73 18.51 24.73
C THR A 544 -0.02 19.78 25.11
N LEU A 545 -1.22 19.65 25.66
CA LEU A 545 -1.98 20.77 26.23
C LEU A 545 -1.46 21.10 27.64
N SER A 546 -1.21 22.38 27.90
CA SER A 546 -0.81 22.89 29.20
C SER A 546 -2.01 23.14 30.10
N ASN A 547 -1.90 22.72 31.37
CA ASN A 547 -2.89 23.05 32.40
C ASN A 547 -2.86 24.53 32.82
N SER A 548 -1.77 25.27 32.56
CA SER A 548 -1.61 26.65 33.01
C SER A 548 -2.04 27.71 31.99
N ARG A 549 -2.15 27.35 30.71
CA ARG A 549 -2.48 28.30 29.63
C ARG A 549 -3.93 28.14 29.22
N GLU A 550 -4.74 29.18 29.44
CA GLU A 550 -6.17 29.13 29.11
C GLU A 550 -6.49 29.28 27.61
N ASN A 551 -5.54 29.80 26.83
CA ASN A 551 -5.75 30.13 25.43
C ASN A 551 -5.42 28.99 24.46
N GLU A 552 -4.91 27.86 24.96
CA GLU A 552 -4.55 26.72 24.12
C GLU A 552 -5.82 25.99 23.65
N ARG A 553 -5.88 25.73 22.33
CA ARG A 553 -6.98 25.00 21.71
C ARG A 553 -6.45 23.86 20.85
N LEU A 554 -7.06 22.69 20.99
CA LEU A 554 -6.79 21.52 20.17
C LEU A 554 -8.08 21.00 19.58
N THR A 555 -8.15 20.97 18.26
CA THR A 555 -9.27 20.40 17.50
C THR A 555 -8.76 19.23 16.70
N LEU A 556 -9.32 18.05 16.92
CA LEU A 556 -9.03 16.87 16.12
C LEU A 556 -9.83 16.92 14.82
N LEU A 557 -9.20 16.47 13.74
CA LEU A 557 -9.82 16.39 12.43
C LEU A 557 -10.10 14.94 12.10
N PHE A 558 -11.35 14.63 11.78
CA PHE A 558 -11.80 13.33 11.30
C PHE A 558 -12.36 13.45 9.91
N ARG A 559 -12.43 12.31 9.21
CA ARG A 559 -13.04 12.26 7.88
C ARG A 559 -14.00 11.08 7.71
N PRO A 560 -15.12 11.06 8.46
CA PRO A 560 -16.12 10.02 8.38
C PRO A 560 -16.85 9.97 7.04
N SER A 561 -17.53 8.85 6.80
CA SER A 561 -18.38 8.62 5.64
C SER A 561 -19.51 9.66 5.56
N ALA A 562 -19.84 10.15 4.37
CA ALA A 562 -20.96 11.05 4.18
C ALA A 562 -22.30 10.30 4.34
N GLY A 563 -23.30 10.93 4.97
CA GLY A 563 -24.64 10.35 5.13
C GLY A 563 -24.85 9.41 6.32
N VAL A 564 -23.81 9.09 7.11
CA VAL A 564 -23.93 8.31 8.36
C VAL A 564 -24.26 9.21 9.55
N GLU A 565 -24.59 8.61 10.69
CA GLU A 565 -24.81 9.31 11.95
C GLU A 565 -23.70 8.95 12.94
N LEU A 566 -23.00 9.96 13.46
CA LEU A 566 -21.98 9.75 14.48
C LEU A 566 -22.66 9.53 15.83
N VAL A 567 -22.34 8.43 16.50
CA VAL A 567 -22.97 8.02 17.76
C VAL A 567 -22.04 8.13 18.96
N ARG A 568 -20.72 8.01 18.78
CA ARG A 568 -19.77 8.12 19.89
C ARG A 568 -18.39 8.65 19.49
N PHE A 569 -17.69 9.17 20.49
CA PHE A 569 -16.27 9.49 20.46
C PHE A 569 -15.52 8.62 21.46
N ASN A 570 -14.48 7.94 20.99
CA ASN A 570 -13.69 6.96 21.72
C ASN A 570 -12.21 7.34 21.76
N ILE A 571 -11.50 6.78 22.74
CA ILE A 571 -10.03 6.69 22.75
C ILE A 571 -9.69 5.21 22.88
N GLY A 572 -9.22 4.61 21.79
CA GLY A 572 -9.16 3.16 21.65
C GLY A 572 -10.50 2.51 21.95
N ASN A 573 -10.51 1.58 22.90
CA ASN A 573 -11.73 0.85 23.27
C ASN A 573 -12.61 1.56 24.32
N GLN A 574 -12.20 2.73 24.81
CA GLN A 574 -12.95 3.47 25.84
C GLN A 574 -13.82 4.57 25.23
N THR A 575 -15.13 4.49 25.45
CA THR A 575 -16.07 5.55 25.07
C THR A 575 -15.96 6.75 26.00
N GLN A 576 -15.69 7.92 25.41
CA GLN A 576 -15.52 9.17 26.11
C GLN A 576 -16.83 9.97 26.16
N MET A 577 -17.61 9.90 25.08
CA MET A 577 -18.90 10.56 24.96
C MET A 577 -19.77 9.82 23.95
N GLU A 578 -21.05 9.71 24.27
CA GLU A 578 -22.11 9.29 23.36
C GLU A 578 -22.91 10.52 22.91
N PHE A 579 -23.20 10.60 21.61
CA PHE A 579 -23.92 11.72 21.03
C PHE A 579 -25.42 11.45 21.08
N SER A 580 -26.14 12.26 21.86
CA SER A 580 -27.60 12.19 21.98
C SER A 580 -28.20 13.60 21.80
N PRO A 581 -28.83 13.91 20.65
CA PRO A 581 -29.05 13.02 19.50
C PRO A 581 -27.75 12.73 18.71
N PRO A 582 -27.70 11.63 17.93
CA PRO A 582 -26.61 11.36 17.00
C PRO A 582 -26.37 12.51 16.01
N ILE A 583 -25.11 12.73 15.63
CA ILE A 583 -24.74 13.83 14.72
C ILE A 583 -24.84 13.33 13.28
N ARG A 584 -25.85 13.80 12.55
CA ARG A 584 -26.09 13.40 11.16
C ARG A 584 -25.15 14.10 10.20
N LEU A 585 -24.42 13.35 9.38
CA LEU A 585 -23.56 13.88 8.34
C LEU A 585 -24.32 14.09 7.03
N PRO A 586 -24.17 15.23 6.34
CA PRO A 586 -24.88 15.50 5.10
C PRO A 586 -24.42 14.56 3.98
N ASN A 587 -25.38 14.03 3.21
CA ASN A 587 -25.13 13.23 2.01
C ASN A 587 -25.18 14.13 0.76
N PRO A 588 -24.10 14.27 -0.02
CA PRO A 588 -24.08 15.17 -1.17
C PRO A 588 -24.94 14.70 -2.34
N ARG A 589 -25.35 13.42 -2.44
CA ARG A 589 -26.12 12.88 -3.58
C ARG A 589 -27.63 13.15 -3.56
N ARG A 590 -28.12 14.04 -2.67
CA ARG A 590 -29.55 14.38 -2.56
C ARG A 590 -29.89 15.82 -3.00
N GLN A 591 -28.98 16.53 -3.68
CA GLN A 591 -29.28 17.85 -4.26
C GLN A 591 -29.47 17.76 -5.77
#